data_AF-A0A7V0KI84-F1
#
_entry.id   AF-A0A7V0KI84-F1
#
_cell.length_a   1.000
_cell.length_b   1.000
_cell.length_c   1.000
_cell.angle_alpha   90.00
_cell.angle_beta   90.00
_cell.angle_gamma   90.00
#
_symmetry.space_group_name_H-M   'P 1'
#
loop_
_entity.id
_entity.type
_entity.pdbx_description
1 polymer ?
#
loop_
_entity_poly.entity_id
_entity_poly.type
_entity_poly.pdbx_seq_one_letter_code
_entity_poly.pdbx_strand_id
1 'polypeptide(L)' 'MRRILVFAFLATLGLGWIGLAAPKISVDQAVYDFGEVVAGIAVTHTFVLTNVGDAALTIT' A
#
# COMPACT_ATOMS: atom_id res chain seq x y z
N MET A 1 -12.47 34.71 -23.63
CA MET A 1 -11.04 34.35 -23.47
C MET A 1 -10.69 34.03 -22.01
N ARG A 2 -10.90 34.94 -21.06
CA ARG A 2 -10.53 34.74 -19.63
C ARG A 2 -11.21 33.53 -18.94
N ARG A 3 -12.47 33.24 -19.25
CA ARG A 3 -13.19 32.05 -18.72
C ARG A 3 -12.61 30.73 -19.25
N ILE A 4 -12.22 30.71 -20.53
CA ILE A 4 -11.62 29.54 -21.20
C ILE A 4 -10.25 29.22 -20.58
N LEU A 5 -9.44 30.23 -20.28
CA LEU A 5 -8.15 30.07 -19.60
C LEU A 5 -8.31 29.50 -18.18
N VAL A 6 -9.34 29.91 -17.44
CA VAL A 6 -9.65 29.34 -16.11
C VAL A 6 -10.07 27.88 -16.22
N PHE A 7 -10.92 27.53 -17.19
CA PHE A 7 -11.29 26.13 -17.43
C PHE A 7 -10.10 25.26 -17.84
N ALA A 8 -9.22 25.78 -18.71
CA ALA A 8 -8.01 25.07 -19.12
C ALA A 8 -7.05 24.85 -17.93
N PHE A 9 -6.87 25.84 -17.07
CA PHE A 9 -6.03 25.73 -15.87
C PHE A 9 -6.59 24.73 -14.84
N LEU A 10 -7.91 24.74 -14.62
CA LEU A 10 -8.58 23.76 -13.75
C LEU A 10 -8.49 22.34 -14.31
N ALA A 11 -8.58 22.18 -15.64
CA ALA A 11 -8.42 20.88 -16.28
C ALA A 11 -7.00 20.33 -16.09
N THR A 12 -5.96 21.15 -16.23
CA THR A 12 -4.56 20.72 -16.00
C THR A 12 -4.27 20.37 -14.55
N LEU A 13 -4.93 21.03 -13.60
CA LEU A 13 -4.85 20.69 -12.17
C LEU A 13 -5.51 19.34 -11.87
N GLY A 14 -6.66 19.05 -12.51
CA GLY A 14 -7.36 17.77 -12.35
C GLY A 14 -6.61 16.58 -12.97
N LEU A 15 -5.88 16.79 -14.05
CA LEU A 15 -5.10 15.74 -14.72
C LEU A 15 -3.90 15.27 -13.88
N GLY A 16 -3.33 16.13 -13.03
CA GLY A 16 -2.22 15.76 -12.14
C GLY A 16 -2.60 14.88 -10.95
N TRP A 17 -3.90 14.63 -10.76
CA TRP A 17 -4.44 13.86 -9.63
C TRP A 17 -4.80 12.41 -9.96
N ILE A 18 -4.68 12.00 -11.22
CA ILE A 18 -4.86 10.60 -11.60
C ILE A 18 -3.58 9.85 -11.23
N GLY A 19 -3.50 9.39 -9.97
CA GLY A 19 -2.46 8.44 -9.56
C GLY A 19 -2.56 7.15 -10.38
N LEU A 20 -1.42 6.61 -10.80
CA LEU A 20 -1.39 5.27 -11.40
C LEU A 20 -1.72 4.26 -10.32
N ALA A 21 -2.70 3.39 -10.58
CA ALA A 21 -3.04 2.32 -9.65
C ALA A 21 -1.83 1.42 -9.39
N ALA A 22 -1.60 1.07 -8.13
CA ALA A 22 -0.44 0.31 -7.71
C ALA A 22 -0.76 -0.58 -6.50
N PRO A 23 -0.19 -1.79 -6.42
CA PRO A 23 -0.31 -2.60 -5.22
C PRO A 23 0.47 -1.95 -4.08
N LYS A 24 -0.03 -2.06 -2.85
CA LYS A 24 0.67 -1.57 -1.66
C LYS A 24 0.50 -2.55 -0.53
N ILE A 25 1.60 -3.21 -0.15
CA ILE A 25 1.59 -4.15 0.96
C ILE A 25 1.71 -3.40 2.29
N SER A 26 0.93 -3.82 3.27
CA SER A 26 0.96 -3.34 4.65
C SER A 26 1.01 -4.52 5.61
N VAL A 27 1.76 -4.35 6.69
CA VAL A 27 1.88 -5.30 7.80
C VAL A 27 1.97 -4.51 9.10
N ASP A 28 1.12 -4.84 10.06
CA ASP A 28 1.04 -4.09 11.33
C ASP A 28 2.27 -4.31 12.21
N GLN A 29 2.78 -5.54 12.22
CA GLN A 29 4.04 -5.91 12.88
C GLN A 29 4.93 -6.66 11.90
N ALA A 30 5.88 -5.95 11.29
CA ALA A 30 6.83 -6.53 10.34
C ALA A 30 7.88 -7.44 11.01
N VAL A 31 7.98 -7.36 12.35
CA VAL A 31 8.98 -8.07 13.14
C VAL A 31 8.27 -8.74 14.31
N TYR A 32 8.60 -10.01 14.53
CA TYR A 32 8.18 -10.77 15.70
C TYR A 32 9.40 -11.36 16.39
N ASP A 33 9.54 -11.10 17.69
CA ASP A 33 10.56 -11.71 18.53
C ASP A 33 9.97 -12.93 19.22
N PHE A 34 10.57 -14.10 18.99
CA PHE A 34 10.14 -15.35 19.60
C PHE A 34 10.57 -15.47 21.07
N GLY A 35 11.53 -14.66 21.52
CA GLY A 35 12.06 -14.69 22.89
C GLY A 35 12.72 -16.03 23.23
N GLU A 36 12.59 -16.42 24.50
CA GLU A 36 13.06 -17.72 24.98
C GLU A 36 12.09 -18.84 24.56
N VAL A 37 12.62 -19.86 23.88
CA VAL A 37 11.85 -21.01 23.42
C VAL A 37 12.42 -22.31 23.97
N VAL A 38 11.54 -23.24 24.34
CA VAL A 38 11.93 -24.55 24.87
C VAL A 38 12.43 -25.44 23.73
N ALA A 39 13.60 -26.05 23.92
CA ALA A 39 14.18 -26.96 22.94
C ALA A 39 13.22 -28.11 22.60
N GLY A 40 13.07 -28.38 21.30
CA GLY A 40 12.18 -29.42 20.79
C GLY A 40 10.70 -29.02 20.65
N ILE A 41 10.32 -27.79 21.04
CA ILE A 41 8.97 -27.27 20.86
C ILE A 41 8.92 -26.27 19.70
N ALA A 42 7.99 -26.48 18.77
CA ALA A 42 7.74 -25.54 17.69
C ALA A 42 6.85 -24.39 18.18
N VAL A 43 7.28 -23.15 17.89
CA VAL A 43 6.47 -21.95 18.10
C VAL A 43 6.10 -21.39 16.74
N THR A 44 4.80 -21.26 16.49
CA THR A 44 4.26 -20.73 15.23
C THR A 44 3.80 -19.30 15.43
N HIS A 45 4.24 -18.41 14.56
CA HIS A 45 3.71 -17.06 14.44
C HIS A 45 3.19 -16.83 13.02
N THR A 46 2.03 -16.18 12.90
CA THR A 46 1.39 -15.88 11.62
C THR A 46 1.38 -14.38 11.39
N PHE A 47 2.01 -13.95 10.30
CA PHE A 47 1.90 -12.57 9.83
C PHE A 47 0.68 -12.42 8.94
N VAL A 48 -0.06 -11.32 9.14
CA VAL A 48 -1.16 -10.92 8.27
C VAL A 48 -0.66 -9.78 7.37
N LEU A 49 -0.66 -10.02 6.06
CA LEU A 49 -0.29 -9.03 5.07
C LEU A 49 -1.56 -8.55 4.36
N THR A 50 -1.73 -7.24 4.27
CA THR A 50 -2.89 -6.62 3.63
C THR A 50 -2.45 -5.83 2.41
N ASN A 51 -3.08 -6.07 1.26
CA ASN A 51 -2.95 -5.17 0.12
C ASN A 51 -3.88 -3.96 0.34
N VAL A 52 -3.30 -2.83 0.71
CA VAL A 52 -3.99 -1.55 0.89
C VAL A 52 -3.90 -0.66 -0.35
N GLY A 53 -3.34 -1.18 -1.44
CA GLY A 53 -3.30 -0.52 -2.75
C GLY A 53 -4.58 -0.76 -3.56
N ASP A 54 -4.64 -0.10 -4.72
CA ASP A 54 -5.78 -0.14 -5.64
C ASP A 54 -5.50 -0.98 -6.90
N ALA A 55 -4.38 -1.71 -6.93
CA ALA A 55 -4.10 -2.74 -7.90
C ALA A 55 -3.80 -4.09 -7.23
N ALA A 56 -3.92 -5.18 -7.99
CA ALA A 56 -3.65 -6.53 -7.50
C ALA A 56 -2.20 -6.69 -7.05
N LEU A 57 -2.00 -7.25 -5.86
CA LEU A 57 -0.68 -7.60 -5.31
C LEU A 57 -0.39 -9.07 -5.58
N THR A 58 0.74 -9.35 -6.24
CA THR A 58 1.28 -10.70 -6.44
C THR A 58 2.56 -10.86 -5.63
N ILE A 59 2.72 -11.97 -4.92
CA ILE A 59 3.91 -12.33 -4.15
C ILE A 59 4.54 -13.55 -4.82
N THR A 60 5.84 -13.49 -5.15
CA THR A 60 6.60 -14.54 -5.87
C THR A 60 7.89 -14.89 -5.16
#